data_AF-A0A0C9XTD9-F1
#
_entry.id   AF-A0A0C9XTD9-F1
#
_cell.length_a   1.000
_cell.length_b   1.000
_cell.length_c   1.000
_cell.angle_alpha   90.00
_cell.angle_beta   90.00
_cell.angle_gamma   90.00
#
_symmetry.space_group_name_H-M   'P 1'
#
loop_
_entity.id
_entity.type
_entity.pdbx_description
1 polymer ?
#
loop_
_entity_poly.entity_id
_entity_poly.type
_entity_poly.pdbx_seq_one_letter_code
_entity_poly.pdbx_strand_id
1 'polypeptide(L)'
;MSLSSPSPPSSSSSPLFALPPYSTTSPSRFQALYSDFFRQRNSNPTSFHSNVEWWGKALETLVGSGFQDSNNRLVLNAGRSLMERVKVPRVGKPLALGAVINELHTSKSLIQVSDFLNAKVSIYDPGWLPMRIAAYLVGKPLWWALEQIGIIGEEGSKSHQHTDTGWWGDYVIVSLMERAADAVEEKQRERMGGPGEALYTTQSFRLTFTEVLGVDDGVWREIDTKVLLRFLERDRVVIVTDNDTIKFVDGAGSSTITVVDRGILELKTAVHNLRAQVDALHFKIDDCTRKASSALQQKRKPLALSYIRSRKHLEDLLSKRLGSLSTLEATLITVEAAAGDVEIMNSYESSTATLKAILAHPSLQRSSIDKTMEALAEANVEAREVDDAIRIGGEVGIGDDINDDEVEEEWKALVREAESGVGVEGRLYGEEMKVPSESPELKVAERSGMIHNSVNSSAVYA
;
A
#
# COMPACT_ATOMS: atom_id res chain seq x y z
N MET A 1 37.90 -36.19 -35.08
CA MET A 1 36.99 -35.03 -35.23
C MET A 1 35.92 -35.14 -34.18
N SER A 2 35.97 -34.30 -33.15
CA SER A 2 34.83 -33.98 -32.28
C SER A 2 35.23 -32.76 -31.46
N LEU A 3 34.98 -31.59 -32.06
CA LEU A 3 35.22 -30.27 -31.48
C LEU A 3 34.26 -30.07 -30.30
N SER A 4 34.82 -29.95 -29.10
CA SER A 4 34.10 -29.49 -27.92
C SER A 4 33.82 -28.00 -28.11
N SER A 5 32.54 -27.63 -28.22
CA SER A 5 32.12 -26.22 -28.30
C SER A 5 32.20 -25.60 -26.89
N PRO A 6 32.80 -24.41 -26.72
CA PRO A 6 32.79 -23.74 -25.44
C PRO A 6 31.40 -23.16 -25.17
N SER A 7 30.83 -23.45 -24.00
CA SER A 7 29.64 -22.78 -23.48
C SER A 7 29.87 -21.26 -23.41
N PRO A 8 28.89 -20.42 -23.77
CA PRO A 8 29.07 -18.97 -23.67
C PRO A 8 29.10 -18.56 -22.18
N PRO A 9 29.89 -17.52 -21.82
CA PRO A 9 29.87 -17.00 -20.46
C PRO A 9 28.49 -16.40 -20.18
N SER A 10 27.86 -16.85 -19.10
CA SER A 10 26.67 -16.20 -18.53
C SER A 10 27.03 -14.76 -18.16
N SER A 11 26.61 -13.82 -18.99
CA SER A 11 26.69 -12.39 -18.69
C SER A 11 25.75 -12.09 -17.53
N SER A 12 26.29 -12.03 -16.31
CA SER A 12 25.62 -11.53 -15.13
C SER A 12 25.43 -10.01 -15.23
N SER A 13 24.58 -9.56 -16.14
CA SER A 13 24.11 -8.17 -16.14
C SER A 13 23.13 -8.03 -14.97
N SER A 14 23.49 -7.22 -13.97
CA SER A 14 22.57 -6.91 -12.88
C SER A 14 21.21 -6.46 -13.44
N PRO A 15 20.08 -6.93 -12.87
CA PRO A 15 18.74 -6.61 -13.37
C PRO A 15 18.46 -5.10 -13.41
N LEU A 16 19.19 -4.30 -12.61
CA LEU A 16 19.24 -2.84 -12.67
C LEU A 16 19.48 -2.30 -14.10
N PHE A 17 20.39 -2.91 -14.86
CA PHE A 17 20.78 -2.41 -16.19
C PHE A 17 19.71 -2.66 -17.28
N ALA A 18 18.71 -3.50 -16.98
CA ALA A 18 17.57 -3.71 -17.86
C ALA A 18 16.52 -2.58 -17.76
N LEU A 19 16.57 -1.75 -16.71
CA LEU A 19 15.62 -0.68 -16.49
C LEU A 19 16.09 0.67 -17.06
N PRO A 20 15.19 1.52 -17.58
CA PRO A 20 15.51 2.89 -17.91
C PRO A 20 15.98 3.69 -16.67
N PRO A 21 16.96 4.59 -16.79
CA PRO A 21 17.59 5.04 -18.04
C PRO A 21 18.78 4.16 -18.48
N TYR A 22 19.16 3.11 -17.74
CA TYR A 22 20.32 2.28 -18.08
C TYR A 22 20.16 1.55 -19.41
N SER A 23 19.00 0.94 -19.66
CA SER A 23 18.75 0.15 -20.88
C SER A 23 18.72 0.98 -22.17
N THR A 24 18.40 2.28 -22.06
CA THR A 24 18.31 3.20 -23.22
C THR A 24 19.59 3.99 -23.46
N THR A 25 20.61 3.83 -22.60
CA THR A 25 21.84 4.62 -22.66
C THR A 25 22.90 3.96 -23.55
N SER A 26 23.48 4.73 -24.47
CA SER A 26 24.52 4.22 -25.37
C SER A 26 25.86 4.00 -24.64
N PRO A 27 26.73 3.10 -25.12
CA PRO A 27 28.03 2.83 -24.49
C PRO A 27 28.94 4.07 -24.39
N SER A 28 28.93 4.95 -25.40
CA SER A 28 29.69 6.21 -25.39
C SER A 28 29.14 7.20 -24.36
N ARG A 29 27.81 7.25 -24.18
CA ARG A 29 27.17 8.06 -23.14
C ARG A 29 27.52 7.55 -21.74
N PHE A 30 27.59 6.23 -21.53
CA PHE A 30 28.06 5.65 -20.28
C PHE A 30 29.49 6.07 -19.92
N GLN A 31 30.42 6.08 -20.89
CA GLN A 31 31.77 6.57 -20.64
C GLN A 31 31.79 8.03 -20.16
N ALA A 32 30.96 8.88 -20.77
CA ALA A 32 30.83 10.28 -20.33
C ALA A 32 30.23 10.39 -18.92
N LEU A 33 29.17 9.64 -18.62
CA LEU A 33 28.49 9.65 -17.32
C LEU A 33 29.32 9.12 -16.16
N TYR A 34 30.28 8.24 -16.43
CA TYR A 34 31.15 7.62 -15.42
C TYR A 34 32.51 8.32 -15.30
N SER A 35 32.82 9.23 -16.22
CA SER A 35 33.99 10.11 -16.13
C SER A 35 33.85 11.16 -15.03
N ASP A 36 34.96 11.81 -14.66
CA ASP A 36 34.93 13.01 -13.82
C ASP A 36 34.47 14.22 -14.63
N PHE A 37 33.15 14.30 -14.87
CA PHE A 37 32.54 15.38 -15.64
C PHE A 37 32.25 16.63 -14.79
N PHE A 38 32.64 16.67 -13.50
CA PHE A 38 32.37 17.82 -12.63
C PHE A 38 33.03 19.11 -13.16
N ARG A 39 34.19 19.00 -13.81
CA ARG A 39 34.87 20.12 -14.48
C ARG A 39 34.02 20.79 -15.56
N GLN A 40 33.00 20.10 -16.07
CA GLN A 40 32.05 20.64 -17.05
C GLN A 40 31.08 21.64 -16.43
N ARG A 41 30.94 21.71 -15.10
CA ARG A 41 30.04 22.67 -14.43
C ARG A 41 30.27 24.10 -14.90
N ASN A 42 31.54 24.50 -15.05
CA ASN A 42 31.91 25.86 -15.47
C ASN A 42 32.11 25.99 -16.98
N SER A 43 32.56 24.93 -17.67
CA SER A 43 32.89 24.99 -19.10
C SER A 43 31.71 24.63 -20.02
N ASN A 44 30.81 23.76 -19.57
CA ASN A 44 29.60 23.35 -20.29
C ASN A 44 28.48 22.97 -19.29
N PRO A 45 27.79 23.97 -18.72
CA PRO A 45 26.76 23.75 -17.70
C PRO A 45 25.60 22.90 -18.23
N THR A 46 25.23 23.02 -19.51
CA THR A 46 24.14 22.26 -20.11
C THR A 46 24.42 20.76 -20.11
N SER A 47 25.65 20.35 -20.51
CA SER A 47 26.08 18.95 -20.45
C SER A 47 26.10 18.43 -19.01
N PHE A 48 26.62 19.24 -18.09
CA PHE A 48 26.67 18.91 -16.67
C PHE A 48 25.26 18.64 -16.10
N HIS A 49 24.30 19.56 -16.30
CA HIS A 49 22.94 19.38 -15.80
C HIS A 49 22.24 18.17 -16.43
N SER A 50 22.43 17.92 -17.73
CA SER A 50 21.89 16.71 -18.38
C SER A 50 22.46 15.41 -17.79
N ASN A 51 23.74 15.41 -17.39
CA ASN A 51 24.34 14.26 -16.72
C ASN A 51 23.78 14.08 -15.29
N VAL A 52 23.61 15.18 -14.55
CA VAL A 52 23.01 15.15 -13.20
C VAL A 52 21.56 14.66 -13.26
N GLU A 53 20.77 15.11 -14.23
CA GLU A 53 19.39 14.66 -14.44
C GLU A 53 19.33 13.16 -14.76
N TRP A 54 20.23 12.67 -15.63
CA TRP A 54 20.34 11.25 -15.93
C TRP A 54 20.62 10.44 -14.67
N TRP A 55 21.57 10.90 -13.83
CA TRP A 55 21.90 10.24 -12.58
C TRP A 55 20.76 10.31 -11.57
N GLY A 56 20.02 11.43 -11.49
CA GLY A 56 18.81 11.53 -10.67
C GLY A 56 17.80 10.44 -11.02
N LYS A 57 17.47 10.30 -12.31
CA LYS A 57 16.59 9.23 -12.82
C LYS A 57 17.16 7.83 -12.56
N ALA A 58 18.48 7.66 -12.71
CA ALA A 58 19.14 6.39 -12.48
C ALA A 58 19.09 5.95 -11.00
N LEU A 59 19.22 6.91 -10.06
CA LEU A 59 19.08 6.68 -8.63
C LEU A 59 17.62 6.44 -8.23
N GLU A 60 16.67 7.18 -8.81
CA GLU A 60 15.24 6.93 -8.66
C GLU A 60 14.85 5.51 -9.07
N THR A 61 15.28 5.08 -10.25
CA THR A 61 15.04 3.70 -10.72
C THR A 61 15.68 2.69 -9.78
N LEU A 62 16.92 2.90 -9.35
CA LEU A 62 17.64 1.98 -8.47
C LEU A 62 16.94 1.80 -7.11
N VAL A 63 16.49 2.89 -6.49
CA VAL A 63 15.82 2.86 -5.19
C VAL A 63 14.38 2.35 -5.34
N GLY A 64 13.62 2.87 -6.30
CA GLY A 64 12.23 2.44 -6.54
C GLY A 64 12.09 0.97 -6.91
N SER A 65 13.08 0.39 -7.62
CA SER A 65 13.14 -1.04 -7.93
C SER A 65 13.72 -1.91 -6.80
N GLY A 66 14.17 -1.31 -5.69
CA GLY A 66 14.65 -2.05 -4.53
C GLY A 66 16.00 -2.72 -4.74
N PHE A 67 16.79 -2.30 -5.73
CA PHE A 67 18.15 -2.80 -5.94
C PHE A 67 19.15 -2.17 -4.97
N GLN A 68 18.80 -2.10 -3.67
CA GLN A 68 19.65 -1.66 -2.55
C GLN A 68 19.74 -2.77 -1.49
N ASP A 69 20.81 -2.79 -0.69
CA ASP A 69 20.98 -3.77 0.39
C ASP A 69 19.95 -3.55 1.50
N SER A 70 19.56 -2.30 1.70
CA SER A 70 18.54 -1.88 2.67
C SER A 70 17.12 -2.28 2.25
N ASN A 71 16.90 -2.59 0.96
CA ASN A 71 15.58 -2.71 0.33
C ASN A 71 14.65 -1.50 0.58
N ASN A 72 15.20 -0.34 0.91
CA ASN A 72 14.41 0.90 1.03
C ASN A 72 13.96 1.35 -0.36
N ARG A 73 12.73 1.86 -0.46
CA ARG A 73 12.10 2.29 -1.72
C ARG A 73 11.96 3.81 -1.84
N LEU A 74 12.15 4.54 -0.74
CA LEU A 74 12.11 6.01 -0.72
C LEU A 74 13.46 6.61 -0.32
N VAL A 75 14.25 5.88 0.47
CA VAL A 75 15.54 6.33 0.99
C VAL A 75 16.71 5.72 0.25
N LEU A 76 17.52 6.57 -0.38
CA LEU A 76 18.81 6.26 -0.96
C LEU A 76 19.88 6.10 0.13
N ASN A 77 20.42 4.91 0.28
CA ASN A 77 21.65 4.70 1.07
C ASN A 77 22.88 5.02 0.21
N ALA A 78 23.43 6.23 0.36
CA ALA A 78 24.61 6.69 -0.36
C ALA A 78 25.88 6.29 0.39
N GLY A 79 26.65 5.38 -0.20
CA GLY A 79 27.91 4.90 0.40
C GLY A 79 28.64 3.92 -0.49
N ARG A 80 29.51 3.09 0.12
CA ARG A 80 30.29 2.08 -0.60
C ARG A 80 29.40 1.08 -1.35
N SER A 81 28.30 0.64 -0.74
CA SER A 81 27.37 -0.32 -1.36
C SER A 81 26.75 0.20 -2.65
N LEU A 82 26.38 1.48 -2.71
CA LEU A 82 25.87 2.13 -3.92
C LEU A 82 26.93 2.14 -5.03
N MET A 83 28.17 2.50 -4.69
CA MET A 83 29.28 2.57 -5.64
C MET A 83 29.60 1.22 -6.29
N GLU A 84 29.47 0.11 -5.56
CA GLU A 84 29.66 -1.22 -6.14
C GLU A 84 28.48 -1.66 -7.00
N ARG A 85 27.24 -1.29 -6.65
CA ARG A 85 26.05 -1.69 -7.42
C ARG A 85 25.88 -0.95 -8.74
N VAL A 86 26.25 0.32 -8.78
CA VAL A 86 26.18 1.09 -10.02
C VAL A 86 27.44 0.90 -10.87
N LYS A 87 28.38 0.03 -10.47
CA LYS A 87 29.57 -0.24 -11.28
C LYS A 87 29.20 -0.98 -12.56
N VAL A 88 29.53 -0.40 -13.71
CA VAL A 88 29.30 -1.02 -15.02
C VAL A 88 30.53 -1.83 -15.44
N PRO A 89 30.39 -3.10 -15.86
CA PRO A 89 31.49 -3.86 -16.43
C PRO A 89 32.13 -3.12 -17.61
N ARG A 90 33.46 -3.04 -17.65
CA ARG A 90 34.28 -2.32 -18.66
C ARG A 90 34.29 -0.79 -18.58
N VAL A 91 33.31 -0.15 -17.94
CA VAL A 91 33.29 1.32 -17.75
C VAL A 91 33.86 1.71 -16.39
N GLY A 92 33.63 0.91 -15.36
CA GLY A 92 34.19 1.12 -14.02
C GLY A 92 33.23 1.81 -13.06
N LYS A 93 33.79 2.48 -12.04
CA LYS A 93 33.04 3.17 -11.00
C LYS A 93 32.70 4.60 -11.43
N PRO A 94 31.56 5.16 -11.03
CA PRO A 94 31.20 6.51 -11.38
C PRO A 94 32.02 7.52 -10.58
N LEU A 95 32.91 8.25 -11.24
CA LEU A 95 33.84 9.18 -10.59
C LEU A 95 33.15 10.45 -10.08
N ALA A 96 32.13 10.94 -10.79
CA ALA A 96 31.43 12.17 -10.45
C ALA A 96 30.22 11.97 -9.50
N LEU A 97 29.95 10.74 -9.02
CA LEU A 97 28.72 10.44 -8.27
C LEU A 97 28.58 11.27 -6.99
N GLY A 98 29.68 11.50 -6.25
CA GLY A 98 29.64 12.34 -5.05
C GLY A 98 29.24 13.78 -5.36
N ALA A 99 29.75 14.34 -6.45
CA ALA A 99 29.39 15.68 -6.91
C ALA A 99 27.93 15.76 -7.39
N VAL A 100 27.45 14.70 -8.05
CA VAL A 100 26.05 14.58 -8.46
C VAL A 100 25.12 14.56 -7.24
N ILE A 101 25.43 13.76 -6.21
CA ILE A 101 24.61 13.70 -4.98
C ILE A 101 24.58 15.06 -4.30
N ASN A 102 25.71 15.78 -4.25
CA ASN A 102 25.75 17.13 -3.70
C ASN A 102 24.94 18.14 -4.54
N GLU A 103 24.96 18.02 -5.87
CA GLU A 103 24.14 18.86 -6.74
C GLU A 103 22.65 18.57 -6.57
N LEU A 104 22.26 17.29 -6.50
CA LEU A 104 20.88 16.85 -6.25
C LEU A 104 20.39 17.25 -4.85
N HIS A 105 21.30 17.29 -3.87
CA HIS A 105 21.04 17.82 -2.55
C HIS A 105 20.80 19.34 -2.60
N THR A 106 21.63 20.06 -3.35
CA THR A 106 21.49 21.52 -3.55
C THR A 106 20.20 21.87 -4.30
N SER A 107 19.80 21.06 -5.29
CA SER A 107 18.54 21.22 -6.02
C SER A 107 17.30 20.76 -5.25
N LYS A 108 17.48 20.26 -4.02
CA LYS A 108 16.42 19.68 -3.16
C LYS A 108 15.73 18.44 -3.74
N SER A 109 16.34 17.77 -4.72
CA SER A 109 15.86 16.48 -5.22
C SER A 109 16.21 15.34 -4.25
N LEU A 110 17.30 15.51 -3.50
CA LEU A 110 17.70 14.67 -2.39
C LEU A 110 17.72 15.50 -1.10
N ILE A 111 17.19 14.95 -0.02
CA ILE A 111 17.22 15.60 1.30
C ILE A 111 17.76 14.59 2.30
N GLN A 112 18.73 14.97 3.14
CA GLN A 112 19.24 14.06 4.16
C GLN A 112 18.10 13.60 5.08
N VAL A 113 18.05 12.31 5.44
CA VAL A 113 16.94 11.77 6.26
C VAL A 113 16.85 12.45 7.63
N SER A 114 17.97 12.75 8.27
CA SER A 114 18.01 13.56 9.50
C SER A 114 17.40 14.95 9.29
N ASP A 115 17.80 15.56 8.17
CA ASP A 115 17.30 16.78 7.56
C ASP A 115 15.79 16.84 7.57
N PHE A 116 15.26 15.86 6.88
CA PHE A 116 13.86 15.71 6.57
C PHE A 116 13.01 15.43 7.80
N LEU A 117 13.44 14.52 8.69
CA LEU A 117 12.62 14.08 9.83
C LEU A 117 12.57 15.12 10.96
N ASN A 118 13.70 15.77 11.27
CA ASN A 118 13.80 16.67 12.43
C ASN A 118 13.09 18.00 12.23
N ALA A 119 12.80 18.31 10.98
CA ALA A 119 12.57 19.67 10.63
C ALA A 119 11.04 19.94 10.66
N LYS A 120 10.65 21.18 10.99
CA LYS A 120 9.31 21.53 11.50
C LYS A 120 8.36 22.16 10.48
N VAL A 121 8.85 22.61 9.33
CA VAL A 121 8.11 23.38 8.33
C VAL A 121 8.11 22.60 7.00
N SER A 122 7.28 22.92 6.02
CA SER A 122 7.22 22.16 4.76
C SER A 122 8.50 22.27 3.92
N ILE A 123 8.89 21.21 3.17
CA ILE A 123 10.04 21.23 2.22
C ILE A 123 9.88 22.26 1.10
N TYR A 124 8.65 22.67 0.84
CA TYR A 124 8.31 23.66 -0.17
C TYR A 124 8.24 25.08 0.38
N ASP A 125 8.23 25.25 1.70
CA ASP A 125 8.22 26.59 2.28
C ASP A 125 9.56 27.28 2.03
N PRO A 126 9.54 28.51 1.47
CA PRO A 126 10.75 29.24 1.13
C PRO A 126 11.57 29.66 2.36
N GLY A 127 11.04 29.49 3.58
CA GLY A 127 11.59 30.00 4.84
C GLY A 127 12.29 29.00 5.76
N TRP A 128 12.38 27.71 5.40
CA TRP A 128 12.75 26.65 6.38
C TRP A 128 14.25 26.31 6.49
N LEU A 129 15.13 26.84 5.64
CA LEU A 129 16.54 26.46 5.73
C LEU A 129 17.35 27.39 6.66
N PRO A 130 18.12 26.84 7.63
CA PRO A 130 19.09 27.58 8.46
C PRO A 130 20.21 28.28 7.69
N MET A 131 20.21 28.22 6.36
CA MET A 131 21.10 28.98 5.50
C MET A 131 20.27 29.69 4.43
N ARG A 132 19.95 30.97 4.69
CA ARG A 132 19.74 31.92 3.60
C ARG A 132 21.04 32.00 2.81
N ILE A 133 21.12 31.26 1.70
CA ILE A 133 22.06 31.55 0.63
C ILE A 133 21.23 31.83 -0.62
N ALA A 134 21.24 33.11 -0.97
CA ALA A 134 20.87 33.73 -2.23
C ALA A 134 20.47 32.78 -3.38
N ALA A 135 19.20 32.84 -3.82
CA ALA A 135 18.79 32.81 -5.23
C ALA A 135 17.27 32.56 -5.43
N TYR A 136 16.40 33.24 -4.68
CA TYR A 136 14.99 33.30 -5.07
C TYR A 136 14.55 34.74 -5.30
N LEU A 137 15.10 35.32 -6.36
CA LEU A 137 14.36 36.27 -7.18
C LEU A 137 14.48 35.81 -8.63
N VAL A 138 13.31 35.52 -9.20
CA VAL A 138 13.06 35.10 -10.57
C VAL A 138 13.64 36.15 -11.53
N GLY A 139 14.50 35.70 -12.44
CA GLY A 139 15.08 36.52 -13.51
C GLY A 139 16.61 36.45 -13.55
N LYS A 140 17.18 35.77 -14.54
CA LYS A 140 18.61 35.90 -14.89
C LYS A 140 18.92 37.37 -15.27
N PRO A 141 20.17 37.86 -15.20
CA PRO A 141 21.41 37.27 -14.67
C PRO A 141 22.02 38.16 -13.57
N LEU A 142 22.15 37.68 -12.33
CA LEU A 142 22.91 38.39 -11.27
C LEU A 142 23.89 37.49 -10.51
N TRP A 143 24.14 36.26 -11.00
CA TRP A 143 25.18 35.39 -10.43
C TRP A 143 26.58 36.02 -10.49
N TRP A 144 26.86 36.82 -11.52
CA TRP A 144 28.12 37.55 -11.70
C TRP A 144 28.35 38.66 -10.66
N ALA A 145 27.31 39.19 -10.00
CA ALA A 145 27.45 40.24 -8.99
C ALA A 145 27.82 39.69 -7.59
N LEU A 146 27.55 38.40 -7.33
CA LEU A 146 27.90 37.73 -6.08
C LEU A 146 29.37 37.27 -6.02
N GLU A 147 30.02 37.14 -7.17
CA GLU A 147 31.43 36.73 -7.27
C GLU A 147 32.42 37.90 -7.05
N GLN A 148 31.95 39.16 -7.09
CA GLN A 148 32.77 40.35 -6.89
C GLN A 148 32.67 40.98 -5.48
N ILE A 149 31.78 40.50 -4.61
CA ILE A 149 31.78 40.93 -3.20
C ILE A 149 32.66 39.96 -2.43
N GLY A 150 33.94 40.33 -2.35
CA GLY A 150 35.02 39.57 -1.71
C GLY A 150 34.77 39.27 -0.24
N ILE A 151 34.20 38.10 0.03
CA ILE A 151 34.22 37.42 1.33
C ILE A 151 34.63 35.96 1.11
N ILE A 152 35.78 35.75 0.51
CA ILE A 152 36.60 34.55 0.74
C ILE A 152 38.02 35.07 0.87
N GLY A 153 38.50 35.09 2.11
CA GLY A 153 39.88 35.42 2.43
C GLY A 153 40.81 34.51 1.63
N GLU A 154 41.68 35.17 0.88
CA GLU A 154 42.92 34.63 0.36
C GLU A 154 43.71 33.99 1.50
N GLU A 155 43.77 32.65 1.54
CA GLU A 155 44.85 31.95 2.22
C GLU A 155 45.00 30.51 1.71
N GLY A 156 46.16 30.26 1.09
CA GLY A 156 46.80 28.95 1.10
C GLY A 156 46.27 27.93 0.11
N SER A 157 46.92 27.86 -1.04
CA SER A 157 46.99 26.67 -1.88
C SER A 157 47.38 25.44 -1.05
N LYS A 158 46.39 24.64 -0.67
CA LYS A 158 46.59 23.27 -0.21
C LYS A 158 45.85 22.36 -1.17
N SER A 159 46.65 21.54 -1.86
CA SER A 159 46.21 20.36 -2.59
C SER A 159 45.25 19.54 -1.70
N HIS A 160 43.94 19.68 -1.93
CA HIS A 160 42.94 18.85 -1.29
C HIS A 160 42.91 17.49 -1.98
N GLN A 161 43.68 16.57 -1.42
CA GLN A 161 43.43 15.16 -1.57
C GLN A 161 42.13 14.87 -0.81
N HIS A 162 40.98 14.97 -1.50
CA HIS A 162 39.66 14.65 -0.95
C HIS A 162 39.67 13.21 -0.44
N THR A 163 39.54 13.01 0.87
CA THR A 163 38.90 11.79 1.38
C THR A 163 37.43 11.91 1.04
N ASP A 164 37.07 11.31 -0.09
CA ASP A 164 35.90 11.54 -0.92
C ASP A 164 34.60 10.90 -0.37
N THR A 165 34.33 11.06 0.94
CA THR A 165 33.25 10.38 1.67
C THR A 165 32.28 11.32 2.39
N GLY A 166 32.43 12.64 2.23
CA GLY A 166 31.56 13.63 2.89
C GLY A 166 30.11 13.65 2.38
N TRP A 167 29.83 12.97 1.26
CA TRP A 167 28.49 12.80 0.69
C TRP A 167 27.83 11.46 1.09
N TRP A 168 28.48 10.66 1.95
CA TRP A 168 27.88 9.42 2.44
C TRP A 168 26.78 9.71 3.45
N GLY A 169 25.66 9.03 3.31
CA GLY A 169 24.51 9.22 4.17
C GLY A 169 23.23 8.64 3.58
N ASP A 170 22.15 8.79 4.34
CA ASP A 170 20.81 8.43 3.91
C ASP A 170 20.07 9.66 3.39
N TYR A 171 19.54 9.55 2.17
CA TYR A 171 18.85 10.63 1.49
C TYR A 171 17.44 10.21 1.08
N VAL A 172 16.44 11.02 1.40
CA VAL A 172 15.09 10.90 0.86
C VAL A 172 15.09 11.36 -0.59
N ILE A 173 14.60 10.53 -1.50
CA ILE A 173 14.35 10.92 -2.89
C ILE A 173 12.95 11.54 -2.97
N VAL A 174 12.90 12.86 -3.17
CA VAL A 174 11.65 13.63 -3.09
C VAL A 174 10.62 13.17 -4.12
N SER A 175 11.04 12.91 -5.35
CA SER A 175 10.14 12.46 -6.43
C SER A 175 9.51 11.09 -6.19
N LEU A 176 10.22 10.16 -5.53
CA LEU A 176 9.66 8.86 -5.15
C LEU A 176 8.66 9.00 -4.00
N MET A 177 8.99 9.87 -3.04
CA MET A 177 8.14 10.16 -1.89
C MET A 177 6.84 10.86 -2.32
N GLU A 178 6.92 11.87 -3.19
CA GLU A 178 5.74 12.55 -3.77
C GLU A 178 4.83 11.53 -4.48
N ARG A 179 5.40 10.68 -5.34
CA ARG A 179 4.64 9.64 -6.04
C ARG A 179 3.99 8.63 -5.09
N ALA A 180 4.70 8.24 -4.03
CA ALA A 180 4.15 7.34 -3.03
C ALA A 180 3.02 8.01 -2.23
N ALA A 181 3.16 9.29 -1.90
CA ALA A 181 2.12 10.05 -1.22
C ALA A 181 0.86 10.18 -2.08
N ASP A 182 1.01 10.54 -3.36
CA ASP A 182 -0.11 10.66 -4.30
C ASP A 182 -0.88 9.34 -4.43
N ALA A 183 -0.17 8.21 -4.52
CA ALA A 183 -0.76 6.88 -4.59
C ALA A 183 -1.44 6.44 -3.28
N VAL A 184 -0.88 6.83 -2.11
CA VAL A 184 -1.54 6.60 -0.82
C VAL A 184 -2.85 7.41 -0.75
N GLU A 185 -2.83 8.68 -1.13
CA GLU A 185 -4.01 9.53 -1.13
C GLU A 185 -5.09 9.02 -2.10
N GLU A 186 -4.70 8.55 -3.29
CA GLU A 186 -5.61 7.95 -4.26
C GLU A 186 -6.27 6.69 -3.70
N LYS A 187 -5.46 5.77 -3.17
CA LYS A 187 -5.97 4.53 -2.56
C LYS A 187 -6.81 4.79 -1.30
N GLN A 188 -6.52 5.88 -0.58
CA GLN A 188 -7.34 6.30 0.55
C GLN A 188 -8.71 6.83 0.09
N ARG A 189 -8.75 7.68 -0.95
CA ARG A 189 -10.01 8.19 -1.50
C ARG A 189 -10.96 7.09 -1.94
N GLU A 190 -10.43 6.01 -2.53
CA GLU A 190 -11.21 4.83 -2.93
C GLU A 190 -11.81 4.07 -1.74
N ARG A 191 -11.24 4.23 -0.54
CA ARG A 191 -11.61 3.52 0.69
C ARG A 191 -12.40 4.38 1.67
N MET A 192 -12.67 5.65 1.39
CA MET A 192 -13.42 6.49 2.32
C MET A 192 -14.92 6.14 2.28
N GLY A 193 -15.37 5.30 3.21
CA GLY A 193 -16.76 4.94 3.45
C GLY A 193 -17.23 5.14 4.90
N GLY A 194 -16.33 5.27 5.89
CA GLY A 194 -16.70 5.60 7.28
C GLY A 194 -15.53 6.05 8.18
N PRO A 195 -15.82 6.54 9.41
CA PRO A 195 -14.82 7.11 10.33
C PRO A 195 -13.70 6.12 10.68
N GLY A 196 -14.03 4.83 10.77
CA GLY A 196 -13.05 3.78 11.02
C GLY A 196 -12.07 3.57 9.87
N GLU A 197 -12.46 3.83 8.62
CA GLU A 197 -11.59 3.65 7.44
C GLU A 197 -10.55 4.76 7.29
N ALA A 198 -10.71 5.87 8.00
CA ALA A 198 -9.68 6.89 8.12
C ALA A 198 -8.61 6.55 9.16
N LEU A 199 -8.79 5.48 9.96
CA LEU A 199 -7.95 5.17 11.12
C LEU A 199 -7.08 3.93 10.90
N TYR A 200 -5.79 4.09 11.22
CA TYR A 200 -4.77 3.07 11.04
C TYR A 200 -3.81 3.00 12.24
N THR A 201 -3.28 1.80 12.51
CA THR A 201 -2.03 1.63 13.25
C THR A 201 -0.87 1.72 12.27
N THR A 202 0.37 1.93 12.73
CA THR A 202 1.54 1.88 11.82
C THR A 202 1.63 0.55 11.09
N GLN A 203 1.26 -0.55 11.74
CA GLN A 203 1.24 -1.88 11.13
C GLN A 203 0.12 -2.03 10.10
N SER A 204 -1.11 -1.64 10.41
CA SER A 204 -2.23 -1.76 9.47
C SER A 204 -2.08 -0.81 8.28
N PHE A 205 -1.48 0.36 8.49
CA PHE A 205 -1.10 1.28 7.42
C PHE A 205 -0.12 0.61 6.45
N ARG A 206 0.97 0.03 6.96
CA ARG A 206 1.96 -0.69 6.13
C ARG A 206 1.33 -1.82 5.35
N LEU A 207 0.41 -2.58 5.95
CA LEU A 207 -0.30 -3.69 5.30
C LEU A 207 -1.32 -3.22 4.25
N THR A 208 -1.99 -2.09 4.49
CA THR A 208 -3.01 -1.55 3.57
C THR A 208 -2.39 -0.96 2.31
N PHE A 209 -1.25 -0.28 2.46
CA PHE A 209 -0.60 0.45 1.37
C PHE A 209 0.60 -0.29 0.77
N THR A 210 0.83 -1.57 1.10
CA THR A 210 1.97 -2.40 0.63
C THR A 210 2.31 -2.20 -0.85
N GLU A 211 1.28 -2.27 -1.70
CA GLU A 211 1.36 -2.17 -3.16
C GLU A 211 1.96 -0.84 -3.67
N VAL A 212 1.79 0.27 -2.94
CA VAL A 212 2.22 1.60 -3.42
C VAL A 212 3.74 1.69 -3.62
N LEU A 213 4.53 0.95 -2.83
CA LEU A 213 5.99 0.90 -2.98
C LEU A 213 6.50 -0.31 -3.79
N GLY A 214 5.60 -1.14 -4.33
CA GLY A 214 5.97 -2.32 -5.14
C GLY A 214 6.92 -3.28 -4.44
N VAL A 215 6.72 -3.51 -3.13
CA VAL A 215 7.59 -4.37 -2.31
C VAL A 215 7.09 -5.81 -2.37
N ASP A 216 7.87 -6.70 -2.99
CA ASP A 216 7.56 -8.13 -3.12
C ASP A 216 7.46 -8.86 -1.76
N ASP A 217 8.21 -8.42 -0.76
CA ASP A 217 8.23 -8.99 0.60
C ASP A 217 7.04 -8.55 1.48
N GLY A 218 6.09 -7.78 0.92
CA GLY A 218 4.80 -7.50 1.54
C GLY A 218 4.80 -6.56 2.74
N VAL A 219 5.94 -5.97 3.15
CA VAL A 219 5.97 -4.97 4.24
C VAL A 219 7.03 -3.89 3.99
N TRP A 220 6.61 -2.63 4.06
CA TRP A 220 7.50 -1.46 3.94
C TRP A 220 8.55 -1.41 5.04
N ARG A 221 9.71 -0.80 4.82
CA ARG A 221 10.69 -0.59 5.89
C ARG A 221 10.23 0.51 6.85
N GLU A 222 10.70 0.44 8.10
CA GLU A 222 10.33 1.42 9.14
C GLU A 222 10.77 2.83 8.77
N ILE A 223 11.94 2.99 8.15
CA ILE A 223 12.47 4.27 7.70
C ILE A 223 11.59 4.87 6.58
N ASP A 224 11.26 4.08 5.54
CA ASP A 224 10.37 4.53 4.46
C ASP A 224 8.98 4.91 5.02
N THR A 225 8.47 4.15 5.98
CA THR A 225 7.17 4.45 6.65
C THR A 225 7.25 5.78 7.39
N LYS A 226 8.29 6.02 8.20
CA LYS A 226 8.47 7.27 8.94
C LYS A 226 8.61 8.48 8.02
N VAL A 227 9.38 8.34 6.93
CA VAL A 227 9.55 9.41 5.93
C VAL A 227 8.23 9.75 5.27
N LEU A 228 7.47 8.74 4.83
CA LEU A 228 6.19 8.97 4.15
C LEU A 228 5.12 9.56 5.09
N LEU A 229 4.99 9.04 6.31
CA LEU A 229 4.07 9.59 7.31
C LEU A 229 4.42 11.04 7.64
N ARG A 230 5.71 11.35 7.81
CA ARG A 230 6.15 12.72 8.07
C ARG A 230 5.81 13.67 6.93
N PHE A 231 5.92 13.21 5.68
CA PHE A 231 5.53 14.00 4.51
C PHE A 231 4.02 14.25 4.46
N LEU A 232 3.22 13.20 4.65
CA LEU A 232 1.76 13.29 4.62
C LEU A 232 1.22 14.21 5.74
N GLU A 233 1.83 14.18 6.92
CA GLU A 233 1.47 15.02 8.07
C GLU A 233 1.88 16.48 7.85
N ARG A 234 3.13 16.72 7.46
CA ARG A 234 3.72 18.07 7.45
C ARG A 234 3.46 18.83 6.16
N ASP A 235 3.62 18.18 5.01
CA ASP A 235 3.63 18.84 3.70
C ASP A 235 2.26 18.77 3.02
N ARG A 236 1.58 17.62 3.14
CA ARG A 236 0.23 17.43 2.58
C ARG A 236 -0.87 17.82 3.56
N VAL A 237 -0.62 17.73 4.86
CA VAL A 237 -1.60 18.01 5.93
C VAL A 237 -2.87 17.14 5.76
N VAL A 238 -2.70 15.91 5.28
CA VAL A 238 -3.78 14.95 5.02
C VAL A 238 -3.90 13.90 6.12
N ILE A 239 -2.91 13.81 7.01
CA ILE A 239 -2.95 12.93 8.17
C ILE A 239 -2.56 13.65 9.46
N VAL A 240 -3.01 13.08 10.57
CA VAL A 240 -2.57 13.41 11.93
C VAL A 240 -2.04 12.13 12.55
N THR A 241 -0.85 12.19 13.15
CA THR A 241 -0.23 11.04 13.81
C THR A 241 -0.10 11.30 15.31
N ASP A 242 -0.49 10.33 16.13
CA ASP A 242 -0.25 10.33 17.57
C ASP A 242 0.23 8.94 18.01
N ASN A 243 1.49 8.87 18.45
CA ASN A 243 2.17 7.62 18.81
C ASN A 243 2.12 6.57 17.69
N ASP A 244 1.20 5.59 17.78
CA ASP A 244 0.99 4.52 16.79
C ASP A 244 -0.31 4.70 15.99
N THR A 245 -1.11 5.73 16.29
CA THR A 245 -2.38 6.01 15.62
C THR A 245 -2.19 7.01 14.50
N ILE A 246 -2.68 6.68 13.31
CA ILE A 246 -2.68 7.51 12.12
C ILE A 246 -4.13 7.75 11.73
N LYS A 247 -4.54 9.02 11.60
CA LYS A 247 -5.87 9.44 11.16
C LYS A 247 -5.75 10.24 9.88
N PHE A 248 -6.47 9.85 8.83
CA PHE A 248 -6.67 10.69 7.65
C PHE A 248 -7.69 11.79 7.94
N VAL A 249 -7.36 13.01 7.54
CA VAL A 249 -8.22 14.19 7.70
C VAL A 249 -8.77 14.56 6.33
N ASP A 250 -10.08 14.44 6.18
CA ASP A 250 -10.79 15.14 5.10
C ASP A 250 -11.02 16.58 5.55
N GLY A 251 -10.96 17.57 4.67
CA GLY A 251 -10.89 19.01 5.00
C GLY A 251 -12.02 19.59 5.85
N ALA A 252 -13.03 18.79 6.20
CA ALA A 252 -14.14 19.09 7.10
C ALA A 252 -14.05 18.40 8.49
N GLY A 253 -13.16 17.44 8.68
CA GLY A 253 -13.00 16.65 9.92
C GLY A 253 -12.15 17.34 10.98
N SER A 254 -12.27 16.90 12.24
CA SER A 254 -11.42 17.41 13.32
C SER A 254 -9.97 16.98 13.10
N SER A 255 -9.04 17.93 13.19
CA SER A 255 -7.59 17.72 13.03
C SER A 255 -6.94 17.05 14.25
N THR A 256 -7.73 16.41 15.11
CA THR A 256 -7.26 15.79 16.35
C THR A 256 -7.77 14.36 16.47
N ILE A 257 -6.91 13.47 16.96
CA ILE A 257 -7.28 12.09 17.29
C ILE A 257 -8.05 12.08 18.61
N THR A 258 -9.28 11.60 18.57
CA THR A 258 -10.18 11.55 19.72
C THR A 258 -10.05 10.23 20.49
N VAL A 259 -10.65 10.17 21.69
CA VAL A 259 -10.75 8.91 22.45
C VAL A 259 -11.61 7.88 21.71
N VAL A 260 -12.64 8.35 20.99
CA VAL A 260 -13.51 7.50 20.16
C VAL A 260 -12.70 6.88 19.02
N ASP A 261 -11.83 7.66 18.36
CA ASP A 261 -10.95 7.16 17.29
C ASP A 261 -10.06 6.02 17.79
N ARG A 262 -9.45 6.18 18.98
CA ARG A 262 -8.63 5.13 19.59
C ARG A 262 -9.45 3.88 19.91
N GLY A 263 -10.66 4.05 20.45
CA GLY A 263 -11.58 2.94 20.74
C GLY A 263 -11.99 2.18 19.48
N ILE A 264 -12.31 2.87 18.39
CA ILE A 264 -12.61 2.26 17.08
C ILE A 264 -11.39 1.46 16.59
N LEU A 265 -10.19 2.03 16.67
CA LEU A 265 -8.96 1.36 16.23
C LEU A 265 -8.65 0.10 17.07
N GLU A 266 -8.86 0.16 18.38
CA GLU A 266 -8.74 -0.98 19.29
C GLU A 266 -9.75 -2.09 18.94
N LEU A 267 -11.02 -1.73 18.70
CA LEU A 267 -12.06 -2.68 18.26
C LEU A 267 -11.69 -3.32 16.92
N LYS A 268 -11.24 -2.55 15.94
CA LYS A 268 -10.78 -3.07 14.64
C LYS A 268 -9.62 -4.05 14.79
N THR A 269 -8.66 -3.71 15.66
CA THR A 269 -7.52 -4.58 15.96
C THR A 269 -7.96 -5.87 16.64
N ALA A 270 -8.90 -5.79 17.58
CA ALA A 270 -9.48 -6.96 18.25
C ALA A 270 -10.22 -7.87 17.27
N VAL A 271 -11.04 -7.31 16.37
CA VAL A 271 -11.74 -8.05 15.30
C VAL A 271 -10.74 -8.76 14.39
N HIS A 272 -9.71 -8.06 13.91
CA HIS A 272 -8.67 -8.66 13.06
C HIS A 272 -7.96 -9.83 13.77
N ASN A 273 -7.55 -9.63 15.02
CA ASN A 273 -6.87 -10.66 15.82
C ASN A 273 -7.78 -11.88 16.08
N LEU A 274 -9.07 -11.65 16.27
CA LEU A 274 -10.04 -12.71 16.52
C LEU A 274 -10.35 -13.51 15.25
N ARG A 275 -10.44 -12.86 14.09
CA ARG A 275 -10.53 -13.53 12.78
C ARG A 275 -9.32 -14.44 12.53
N ALA A 276 -8.11 -13.94 12.78
CA ALA A 276 -6.89 -14.75 12.65
C ALA A 276 -6.88 -15.97 13.60
N GLN A 277 -7.42 -15.83 14.82
CA GLN A 277 -7.59 -16.96 15.74
C GLN A 277 -8.63 -17.97 15.26
N VAL A 278 -9.75 -17.50 14.68
CA VAL A 278 -10.77 -18.35 14.07
C VAL A 278 -10.17 -19.17 12.93
N ASP A 279 -9.43 -18.54 12.02
CA ASP A 279 -8.74 -19.24 10.91
C ASP A 279 -7.74 -20.29 11.41
N ALA A 280 -6.97 -19.94 12.44
CA ALA A 280 -6.03 -20.87 13.06
C ALA A 280 -6.72 -22.05 13.77
N LEU A 281 -7.92 -21.84 14.33
CA LEU A 281 -8.73 -22.91 14.93
C LEU A 281 -9.30 -23.84 13.85
N HIS A 282 -9.81 -23.30 12.74
CA HIS A 282 -10.26 -24.10 11.59
C HIS A 282 -9.16 -25.03 11.10
N PHE A 283 -7.96 -24.50 10.86
CA PHE A 283 -6.81 -25.31 10.43
C PHE A 283 -6.49 -26.46 11.41
N LYS A 284 -6.57 -26.20 12.73
CA LYS A 284 -6.32 -27.23 13.76
C LYS A 284 -7.43 -28.29 13.80
N ILE A 285 -8.68 -27.90 13.60
CA ILE A 285 -9.83 -28.80 13.52
C ILE A 285 -9.66 -29.74 12.30
N ASP A 286 -9.28 -29.19 11.16
CA ASP A 286 -9.02 -29.96 9.94
C ASP A 286 -7.85 -30.96 10.14
N ASP A 287 -6.77 -30.52 10.78
CA ASP A 287 -5.64 -31.38 11.10
C ASP A 287 -6.01 -32.51 12.07
N CYS A 288 -6.81 -32.23 13.10
CA CYS A 288 -7.33 -33.25 14.01
C CYS A 288 -8.23 -34.25 13.28
N THR A 289 -9.08 -33.77 12.37
CA THR A 289 -9.97 -34.60 11.55
C THR A 289 -9.15 -35.54 10.67
N ARG A 290 -8.12 -35.03 9.98
CA ARG A 290 -7.20 -35.84 9.16
C ARG A 290 -6.46 -36.89 10.00
N LYS A 291 -5.95 -36.51 11.17
CA LYS A 291 -5.25 -37.42 12.10
C LYS A 291 -6.18 -38.49 12.66
N ALA A 292 -7.43 -38.15 13.00
CA ALA A 292 -8.45 -39.09 13.45
C ALA A 292 -8.76 -40.13 12.36
N SER A 293 -9.01 -39.68 11.12
CA SER A 293 -9.26 -40.57 9.97
C SER A 293 -8.09 -41.52 9.69
N SER A 294 -6.84 -41.03 9.75
CA SER A 294 -5.65 -41.87 9.58
C SER A 294 -5.52 -42.92 10.70
N ALA A 295 -5.78 -42.54 11.95
CA ALA A 295 -5.74 -43.47 13.08
C ALA A 295 -6.84 -44.53 13.01
N LEU A 296 -8.03 -44.19 12.47
CA LEU A 296 -9.12 -45.12 12.20
C LEU A 296 -8.74 -46.14 11.13
N GLN A 297 -8.17 -45.70 10.00
CA GLN A 297 -7.68 -46.59 8.93
C GLN A 297 -6.61 -47.56 9.45
N GLN A 298 -5.74 -47.12 10.35
CA GLN A 298 -4.72 -47.94 11.00
C GLN A 298 -5.26 -48.82 12.14
N LYS A 299 -6.58 -48.82 12.38
CA LYS A 299 -7.27 -49.55 13.45
C LYS A 299 -6.76 -49.21 14.86
N ARG A 300 -6.22 -48.01 15.07
CA ARG A 300 -5.73 -47.51 16.36
C ARG A 300 -6.85 -46.76 17.09
N LYS A 301 -7.87 -47.50 17.56
CA LYS A 301 -9.09 -46.92 18.18
C LYS A 301 -8.80 -45.90 19.31
N PRO A 302 -7.93 -46.17 20.30
CA PRO A 302 -7.68 -45.21 21.38
C PRO A 302 -7.10 -43.88 20.89
N LEU A 303 -6.22 -43.94 19.88
CA LEU A 303 -5.60 -42.76 19.28
C LEU A 303 -6.60 -41.95 18.46
N ALA A 304 -7.47 -42.62 17.70
CA ALA A 304 -8.56 -41.98 16.96
C ALA A 304 -9.53 -41.24 17.89
N LEU A 305 -9.98 -41.89 18.97
CA LEU A 305 -10.84 -41.27 19.98
C LEU A 305 -10.19 -40.05 20.64
N SER A 306 -8.89 -40.10 20.91
CA SER A 306 -8.15 -38.94 21.42
C SER A 306 -8.20 -37.73 20.47
N TYR A 307 -8.03 -37.96 19.15
CA TYR A 307 -8.12 -36.88 18.16
C TYR A 307 -9.54 -36.33 18.01
N ILE A 308 -10.56 -37.19 18.07
CA ILE A 308 -11.98 -36.77 18.03
C ILE A 308 -12.33 -35.90 19.23
N ARG A 309 -11.93 -36.30 20.45
CA ARG A 309 -12.13 -35.47 21.65
C ARG A 309 -11.43 -34.12 21.54
N SER A 310 -10.19 -34.10 21.04
CA SER A 310 -9.46 -32.85 20.80
C SER A 310 -10.15 -31.97 19.76
N ARG A 311 -10.73 -32.55 18.70
CA ARG A 311 -11.51 -31.83 17.70
C ARG A 311 -12.73 -31.17 18.32
N LYS A 312 -13.54 -31.93 19.07
CA LYS A 312 -14.76 -31.42 19.74
C LYS A 312 -14.45 -30.24 20.67
N HIS A 313 -13.38 -30.33 21.46
CA HIS A 313 -12.95 -29.21 22.30
C HIS A 313 -12.54 -27.96 21.49
N LEU A 314 -11.88 -28.14 20.33
CA LEU A 314 -11.54 -27.03 19.43
C LEU A 314 -12.79 -26.43 18.77
N GLU A 315 -13.79 -27.24 18.43
CA GLU A 315 -15.09 -26.79 17.90
C GLU A 315 -15.86 -25.96 18.94
N ASP A 316 -15.86 -26.37 20.22
CA ASP A 316 -16.45 -25.58 21.32
C ASP A 316 -15.74 -24.25 21.54
N LEU A 317 -14.41 -24.23 21.39
CA LEU A 317 -13.64 -22.98 21.44
C LEU A 317 -13.93 -22.10 20.23
N LEU A 318 -14.05 -22.68 19.04
CA LEU A 318 -14.40 -21.99 17.82
C LEU A 318 -15.78 -21.32 17.92
N SER A 319 -16.80 -22.02 18.43
CA SER A 319 -18.15 -21.47 18.61
C SER A 319 -18.15 -20.25 19.54
N LYS A 320 -17.42 -20.32 20.66
CA LYS A 320 -17.24 -19.19 21.60
C LYS A 320 -16.52 -18.02 20.94
N ARG A 321 -15.51 -18.28 20.11
CA ARG A 321 -14.75 -17.25 19.39
C ARG A 321 -15.58 -16.58 18.30
N LEU A 322 -16.39 -17.34 17.55
CA LEU A 322 -17.33 -16.82 16.56
C LEU A 322 -18.41 -15.95 17.21
N GLY A 323 -18.96 -16.35 18.36
CA GLY A 323 -19.91 -15.53 19.12
C GLY A 323 -19.30 -14.21 19.61
N SER A 324 -18.06 -14.26 20.10
CA SER A 324 -17.30 -13.06 20.48
C SER A 324 -17.02 -12.16 19.28
N LEU A 325 -16.71 -12.74 18.12
CA LEU A 325 -16.43 -12.01 16.88
C LEU A 325 -17.67 -11.28 16.38
N SER A 326 -18.80 -11.98 16.31
CA SER A 326 -20.08 -11.38 15.93
C SER A 326 -20.46 -10.23 16.85
N THR A 327 -20.24 -10.38 18.17
CA THR A 327 -20.49 -9.30 19.14
C THR A 327 -19.58 -8.09 18.88
N LEU A 328 -18.27 -8.31 18.69
CA LEU A 328 -17.32 -7.23 18.43
C LEU A 328 -17.58 -6.52 17.10
N GLU A 329 -17.89 -7.25 16.04
CA GLU A 329 -18.24 -6.69 14.73
C GLU A 329 -19.52 -5.86 14.80
N ALA A 330 -20.55 -6.35 15.50
CA ALA A 330 -21.77 -5.58 15.73
C ALA A 330 -21.50 -4.29 16.52
N THR A 331 -20.68 -4.36 17.58
CA THR A 331 -20.29 -3.16 18.34
C THR A 331 -19.45 -2.19 17.52
N LEU A 332 -18.60 -2.69 16.62
CA LEU A 332 -17.82 -1.82 15.74
C LEU A 332 -18.73 -1.03 14.81
N ILE A 333 -19.72 -1.70 14.19
CA ILE A 333 -20.70 -1.06 13.31
C ILE A 333 -21.49 0.03 14.08
N THR A 334 -21.96 -0.27 15.29
CA THR A 334 -22.73 0.71 16.07
C THR A 334 -21.88 1.90 16.54
N VAL A 335 -20.62 1.66 16.92
CA VAL A 335 -19.70 2.74 17.33
C VAL A 335 -19.29 3.59 16.13
N GLU A 336 -19.02 3.00 14.96
CA GLU A 336 -18.72 3.75 13.74
C GLU A 336 -19.91 4.59 13.27
N ALA A 337 -21.13 4.05 13.36
CA ALA A 337 -22.36 4.81 13.08
C ALA A 337 -22.51 5.99 14.04
N ALA A 338 -22.37 5.77 15.35
CA ALA A 338 -22.45 6.82 16.35
C ALA A 338 -21.35 7.90 16.18
N ALA A 339 -20.14 7.50 15.80
CA ALA A 339 -19.06 8.44 15.50
C ALA A 339 -19.40 9.31 14.27
N GLY A 340 -19.95 8.71 13.22
CA GLY A 340 -20.44 9.44 12.05
C GLY A 340 -21.57 10.41 12.39
N ASP A 341 -22.53 10.00 13.22
CA ASP A 341 -23.63 10.86 13.67
C ASP A 341 -23.11 12.08 14.44
N VAL A 342 -22.07 11.91 15.27
CA VAL A 342 -21.41 13.01 15.98
C VAL A 342 -20.72 13.97 14.99
N GLU A 343 -20.03 13.46 13.96
CA GLU A 343 -19.41 14.29 12.93
C GLU A 343 -20.44 15.09 12.12
N ILE A 344 -21.59 14.47 11.80
CA ILE A 344 -22.72 15.12 11.16
C ILE A 344 -23.30 16.23 12.06
N MET A 345 -23.49 15.94 13.35
CA MET A 345 -24.00 16.91 14.32
C MET A 345 -23.06 18.12 14.45
N ASN A 346 -21.75 17.88 14.55
CA ASN A 346 -20.74 18.95 14.60
C ASN A 346 -20.79 19.81 13.32
N SER A 347 -21.02 19.20 12.16
CA SER A 347 -21.18 19.90 10.88
C SER A 347 -22.43 20.78 10.87
N TYR A 348 -23.55 20.31 11.43
CA TYR A 348 -24.76 21.11 11.62
C TYR A 348 -24.54 22.27 12.59
N GLU A 349 -23.89 22.04 13.73
CA GLU A 349 -23.56 23.10 14.69
C GLU A 349 -22.68 24.19 14.06
N SER A 350 -21.64 23.80 13.33
CA SER A 350 -20.77 24.73 12.59
C SER A 350 -21.55 25.49 11.50
N SER A 351 -22.43 24.80 10.77
CA SER A 351 -23.27 25.41 9.74
C SER A 351 -24.25 26.42 10.34
N THR A 352 -24.91 26.08 11.44
CA THR A 352 -25.83 27.01 12.13
C THR A 352 -25.11 28.19 12.74
N ALA A 353 -23.90 28.01 13.29
CA ALA A 353 -23.06 29.10 13.77
C ALA A 353 -22.67 30.04 12.62
N THR A 354 -22.30 29.48 11.47
CA THR A 354 -21.99 30.25 10.25
C THR A 354 -23.22 30.99 9.74
N LEU A 355 -24.38 30.34 9.68
CA LEU A 355 -25.65 30.98 9.29
C LEU A 355 -26.03 32.10 10.25
N LYS A 356 -25.90 31.91 11.57
CA LYS A 356 -26.10 32.96 12.57
C LYS A 356 -25.15 34.14 12.34
N ALA A 357 -23.88 33.89 12.05
CA ALA A 357 -22.91 34.94 11.76
C ALA A 357 -23.26 35.72 10.48
N ILE A 358 -23.71 35.03 9.43
CA ILE A 358 -24.19 35.66 8.19
C ILE A 358 -25.44 36.51 8.45
N LEU A 359 -26.44 35.96 9.16
CA LEU A 359 -27.68 36.67 9.49
C LEU A 359 -27.46 37.87 10.42
N ALA A 360 -26.44 37.80 11.28
CA ALA A 360 -26.02 38.92 12.13
C ALA A 360 -25.29 40.03 11.36
N HIS A 361 -24.96 39.83 10.08
CA HIS A 361 -24.28 40.83 9.27
C HIS A 361 -25.18 42.06 9.05
N PRO A 362 -24.71 43.30 9.28
CA PRO A 362 -25.54 44.52 9.25
C PRO A 362 -26.30 44.78 7.93
N SER A 363 -25.82 44.21 6.82
CA SER A 363 -26.46 44.33 5.50
C SER A 363 -27.76 43.52 5.35
N LEU A 364 -28.00 42.52 6.22
CA LEU A 364 -29.19 41.66 6.20
C LEU A 364 -30.28 42.12 7.18
N GLN A 365 -29.98 43.05 8.10
CA GLN A 365 -30.85 43.47 9.19
C GLN A 365 -31.95 44.49 8.83
N ARG A 366 -31.95 45.03 7.60
CA ARG A 366 -32.98 45.99 7.18
C ARG A 366 -34.17 45.23 6.55
N SER A 367 -35.16 44.95 7.41
CA SER A 367 -36.59 44.78 7.11
C SER A 367 -37.22 43.43 6.71
N SER A 368 -36.63 42.26 6.97
CA SER A 368 -37.35 40.97 6.77
C SER A 368 -36.96 39.81 7.70
N ILE A 369 -36.55 40.07 8.94
CA ILE A 369 -36.03 39.02 9.85
C ILE A 369 -37.11 38.40 10.74
N ASP A 370 -38.14 39.15 11.14
CA ASP A 370 -39.09 38.66 12.16
C ASP A 370 -40.02 37.53 11.66
N LYS A 371 -40.22 37.41 10.34
CA LYS A 371 -41.08 36.36 9.75
C LYS A 371 -40.36 35.07 9.39
N THR A 372 -39.04 35.10 9.21
CA THR A 372 -38.25 33.91 8.82
C THR A 372 -37.67 33.18 10.03
N MET A 373 -37.50 33.87 11.16
CA MET A 373 -37.01 33.28 12.41
C MET A 373 -38.02 32.32 13.05
N GLU A 374 -39.32 32.64 12.97
CA GLU A 374 -40.39 31.82 13.54
C GLU A 374 -40.65 30.55 12.72
N ALA A 375 -40.58 30.64 11.39
CA ALA A 375 -40.70 29.48 10.50
C ALA A 375 -39.52 28.49 10.61
N LEU A 376 -38.33 28.95 11.03
CA LEU A 376 -37.17 28.08 11.25
C LEU A 376 -37.20 27.39 12.63
N ALA A 377 -37.76 28.07 13.64
CA ALA A 377 -37.95 27.48 14.96
C ALA A 377 -38.97 26.33 14.95
N GLU A 378 -39.98 26.42 14.08
CA GLU A 378 -41.02 25.40 13.93
C GLU A 378 -40.55 24.18 13.12
N ALA A 379 -39.55 24.34 12.24
CA ALA A 379 -38.98 23.24 11.44
C ALA A 379 -37.89 22.42 12.15
N ASN A 380 -37.42 22.85 13.33
CA ASN A 380 -36.26 22.25 14.03
C ASN A 380 -36.66 21.43 15.29
N VAL A 381 -37.94 21.12 15.47
CA VAL A 381 -38.46 20.40 16.66
C VAL A 381 -38.48 18.87 16.49
N GLU A 382 -38.20 18.33 15.29
CA GLU A 382 -38.16 16.87 15.07
C GLU A 382 -36.71 16.33 15.13
N ALA A 383 -36.12 16.35 16.33
CA ALA A 383 -34.84 15.68 16.61
C ALA A 383 -34.63 15.37 18.11
N ARG A 384 -35.73 15.13 18.86
CA ARG A 384 -35.67 14.84 20.30
C ARG A 384 -36.70 13.81 20.77
N GLU A 385 -36.70 12.64 20.13
CA GLU A 385 -37.19 11.41 20.75
C GLU A 385 -36.16 10.28 20.55
N VAL A 386 -35.19 10.25 21.46
CA VAL A 386 -34.39 9.06 21.77
C VAL A 386 -34.43 8.95 23.29
N ASP A 387 -35.23 8.02 23.81
CA ASP A 387 -34.77 6.85 24.58
C ASP A 387 -35.94 6.28 25.42
N ASP A 388 -36.25 4.98 25.25
CA ASP A 388 -36.47 4.00 26.33
C ASP A 388 -37.06 2.70 25.79
N ALA A 389 -36.23 1.65 25.70
CA ALA A 389 -36.65 0.26 25.89
C ALA A 389 -35.44 -0.70 26.00
N ILE A 390 -34.61 -0.54 27.04
CA ILE A 390 -33.87 -1.67 27.59
C ILE A 390 -34.59 -2.16 28.84
N ARG A 391 -34.91 -3.46 28.82
CA ARG A 391 -34.93 -4.44 29.94
C ARG A 391 -36.24 -5.21 29.99
N ILE A 392 -36.17 -6.51 29.69
CA ILE A 392 -36.51 -7.64 30.59
C ILE A 392 -36.44 -8.95 29.78
N GLY A 393 -35.73 -9.94 30.34
CA GLY A 393 -35.89 -11.37 30.03
C GLY A 393 -34.90 -11.92 29.01
N GLY A 394 -34.07 -12.93 29.30
CA GLY A 394 -34.01 -13.79 30.46
C GLY A 394 -32.75 -14.67 30.38
N GLU A 395 -32.26 -14.99 31.56
CA GLU A 395 -31.47 -16.16 31.93
C GLU A 395 -31.66 -17.37 31.00
N VAL A 396 -30.57 -17.89 30.43
CA VAL A 396 -30.26 -19.34 30.46
C VAL A 396 -28.73 -19.50 30.44
N GLY A 397 -28.18 -19.93 31.56
CA GLY A 397 -26.87 -20.56 31.58
C GLY A 397 -26.98 -21.98 31.05
N ILE A 398 -26.08 -22.37 30.15
CA ILE A 398 -25.84 -23.78 29.81
C ILE A 398 -24.33 -23.97 29.86
N GLY A 399 -23.85 -24.43 31.01
CA GLY A 399 -22.60 -25.17 31.09
C GLY A 399 -22.91 -26.59 30.65
N ASP A 400 -22.45 -26.97 29.47
CA ASP A 400 -22.51 -28.35 29.01
C ASP A 400 -21.22 -29.05 29.43
N ASP A 401 -21.39 -30.08 30.25
CA ASP A 401 -20.33 -30.99 30.69
C ASP A 401 -20.32 -32.15 29.68
N ILE A 402 -19.15 -32.39 29.08
CA ILE A 402 -18.99 -33.29 27.93
C ILE A 402 -19.40 -34.71 28.33
N ASN A 403 -20.50 -35.21 27.75
CA ASN A 403 -20.92 -36.60 27.93
C ASN A 403 -20.12 -37.54 27.01
N ASP A 404 -19.40 -38.51 27.58
CA ASP A 404 -18.55 -39.48 26.86
C ASP A 404 -19.37 -40.39 25.91
N ASP A 405 -20.70 -40.48 26.11
CA ASP A 405 -21.61 -41.29 25.29
C ASP A 405 -21.88 -40.67 23.90
N GLU A 406 -21.87 -39.34 23.78
CA GLU A 406 -22.10 -38.63 22.50
C GLU A 406 -20.88 -38.75 21.56
N VAL A 407 -19.67 -38.85 22.13
CA VAL A 407 -18.41 -39.06 21.40
C VAL A 407 -18.38 -40.45 20.74
N GLU A 408 -18.95 -41.47 21.38
CA GLU A 408 -19.01 -42.83 20.81
C GLU A 408 -20.11 -42.94 19.73
N GLU A 409 -21.16 -42.12 19.78
CA GLU A 409 -22.18 -42.03 18.72
C GLU A 409 -21.65 -41.35 17.46
N GLU A 410 -20.89 -40.26 17.59
CA GLU A 410 -20.15 -39.65 16.47
C GLU A 410 -19.09 -40.60 15.90
N TRP A 411 -18.39 -41.37 16.74
CA TRP A 411 -17.46 -42.41 16.29
C TRP A 411 -18.17 -43.43 15.40
N LYS A 412 -19.36 -43.90 15.76
CA LYS A 412 -20.16 -44.80 14.92
C LYS A 412 -20.58 -44.14 13.62
N ALA A 413 -20.82 -42.83 13.60
CA ALA A 413 -21.15 -42.09 12.39
C ALA A 413 -19.95 -41.96 11.43
N LEU A 414 -18.77 -41.58 11.94
CA LEU A 414 -17.54 -41.45 11.15
C LEU A 414 -17.00 -42.80 10.65
N VAL A 415 -17.13 -43.87 11.45
CA VAL A 415 -16.81 -45.24 11.01
C VAL A 415 -17.74 -45.67 9.88
N ARG A 416 -19.04 -45.36 9.98
CA ARG A 416 -20.02 -45.64 8.91
C ARG A 416 -19.74 -44.84 7.65
N GLU A 417 -19.31 -43.58 7.78
CA GLU A 417 -18.88 -42.75 6.65
C GLU A 417 -17.62 -43.30 5.99
N ALA A 418 -16.60 -43.68 6.77
CA ALA A 418 -15.36 -44.29 6.28
C ALA A 418 -15.57 -45.70 5.68
N GLU A 419 -16.49 -46.49 6.23
CA GLU A 419 -16.90 -47.80 5.70
C GLU A 419 -17.77 -47.67 4.44
N SER A 420 -18.60 -46.61 4.35
CA SER A 420 -19.35 -46.26 3.14
C SER A 420 -18.48 -45.59 2.05
N GLY A 421 -17.30 -45.10 2.42
CA GLY A 421 -16.29 -44.52 1.54
C GLY A 421 -15.55 -45.53 0.64
N VAL A 422 -15.84 -46.83 0.75
CA VAL A 422 -15.34 -47.88 -0.15
C VAL A 422 -16.01 -47.81 -1.57
N GLY A 423 -16.80 -46.77 -1.85
CA GLY A 423 -17.50 -46.60 -3.13
C GLY A 423 -17.04 -45.45 -4.04
N VAL A 424 -16.04 -44.64 -3.68
CA VAL A 424 -15.70 -43.41 -4.46
C VAL A 424 -14.39 -43.51 -5.26
N GLU A 425 -13.46 -44.41 -4.90
CA GLU A 425 -12.23 -44.62 -5.70
C GLU A 425 -12.46 -45.48 -6.97
N GLY A 426 -13.66 -46.07 -7.13
CA GLY A 426 -14.06 -46.81 -8.33
C GLY A 426 -14.77 -46.00 -9.42
N ARG A 427 -14.98 -44.68 -9.23
CA ARG A 427 -15.66 -43.81 -10.22
C ARG A 427 -14.76 -42.76 -10.89
N LEU A 428 -13.46 -42.73 -10.58
CA LEU A 428 -12.51 -41.79 -11.22
C LEU A 428 -11.54 -42.44 -12.21
N TYR A 429 -11.54 -43.78 -12.35
CA TYR A 429 -10.74 -44.49 -13.37
C TYR A 429 -11.49 -45.66 -14.03
N GLY A 430 -12.80 -45.49 -14.29
CA GLY A 430 -13.64 -46.45 -15.01
C GLY A 430 -14.30 -45.90 -16.27
N GLU A 431 -14.08 -44.63 -16.60
CA GLU A 431 -14.72 -43.95 -17.74
C GLU A 431 -13.65 -43.47 -18.75
N GLU A 432 -12.81 -44.40 -19.18
CA GLU A 432 -12.10 -44.26 -20.46
C GLU A 432 -13.11 -44.46 -21.60
N MET A 433 -13.53 -43.33 -22.18
CA MET A 433 -13.86 -43.12 -23.58
C MET A 433 -14.25 -44.38 -24.39
N LYS A 434 -15.55 -44.71 -24.36
CA LYS A 434 -16.17 -45.47 -25.44
C LYS A 434 -16.66 -44.46 -26.49
N VAL A 435 -15.86 -44.29 -27.54
CA VAL A 435 -16.20 -43.50 -28.74
C VAL A 435 -17.48 -44.08 -29.35
N PRO A 436 -18.58 -43.30 -29.49
CA PRO A 436 -19.76 -43.76 -30.21
C PRO A 436 -19.45 -43.82 -31.72
N SER A 437 -19.36 -45.04 -32.25
CA SER A 437 -19.42 -45.31 -33.68
C SER A 437 -20.88 -45.37 -34.12
N GLU A 438 -21.46 -44.24 -34.50
CA GLU A 438 -22.70 -44.22 -35.28
C GLU A 438 -22.66 -43.03 -36.26
N SER A 439 -22.39 -43.36 -37.51
CA SER A 439 -22.45 -42.46 -38.66
C SER A 439 -23.92 -42.25 -39.07
N PRO A 440 -24.40 -41.02 -39.26
CA PRO A 440 -25.68 -40.79 -39.92
C PRO A 440 -25.52 -40.96 -41.43
N GLU A 441 -26.12 -42.01 -41.99
CA GLU A 441 -26.35 -42.17 -43.43
C GLU A 441 -27.26 -41.05 -43.94
N LEU A 442 -26.68 -40.04 -44.59
CA LEU A 442 -27.41 -39.12 -45.47
C LEU A 442 -27.36 -39.68 -46.89
N LYS A 443 -28.51 -40.23 -47.32
CA LYS A 443 -28.78 -40.65 -48.70
C LYS A 443 -28.71 -39.45 -49.64
N VAL A 444 -27.64 -39.38 -50.44
CA VAL A 444 -27.57 -38.56 -51.65
C VAL A 444 -28.29 -39.33 -52.76
N ALA A 445 -29.46 -38.84 -53.17
CA ALA A 445 -30.13 -39.27 -54.39
C ALA A 445 -29.89 -38.21 -55.47
N GLU A 446 -28.94 -38.49 -56.36
CA GLU A 446 -28.82 -37.80 -57.65
C GLU A 446 -30.01 -38.17 -58.53
N ARG A 447 -30.74 -37.16 -59.02
CA ARG A 447 -31.46 -37.28 -60.29
C ARG A 447 -31.32 -35.99 -61.09
N SER A 448 -30.58 -36.18 -62.18
CA SER A 448 -30.37 -35.30 -63.33
C SER A 448 -31.67 -34.71 -63.91
N GLY A 449 -31.58 -33.48 -64.44
CA GLY A 449 -32.55 -32.98 -65.43
C GLY A 449 -32.85 -31.47 -65.43
N MET A 450 -31.94 -30.68 -66.01
CA MET A 450 -32.20 -29.70 -67.09
C MET A 450 -33.38 -28.70 -66.98
N ILE A 451 -33.05 -27.39 -67.02
CA ILE A 451 -33.46 -26.36 -68.01
C ILE A 451 -33.85 -24.96 -67.43
N HIS A 452 -33.01 -23.98 -67.84
CA HIS A 452 -33.24 -22.57 -68.21
C HIS A 452 -33.32 -21.39 -67.22
N ASN A 453 -32.31 -20.51 -67.41
CA ASN A 453 -32.34 -19.04 -67.66
C ASN A 453 -33.08 -18.09 -66.70
N SER A 454 -32.34 -17.14 -66.11
CA SER A 454 -32.26 -15.74 -66.61
C SER A 454 -31.64 -14.77 -65.57
N VAL A 455 -30.46 -14.22 -65.91
CA VAL A 455 -30.09 -12.78 -65.93
C VAL A 455 -30.71 -11.85 -64.86
N ASN A 456 -29.92 -11.21 -63.97
CA ASN A 456 -29.31 -9.86 -64.17
C ASN A 456 -28.83 -9.17 -62.85
N SER A 457 -27.82 -8.29 -63.01
CA SER A 457 -27.49 -7.06 -62.23
C SER A 457 -27.15 -7.16 -60.74
N SER A 458 -25.95 -6.78 -60.25
CA SER A 458 -25.22 -5.49 -60.28
C SER A 458 -25.43 -4.61 -59.03
N ALA A 459 -24.34 -3.91 -58.66
CA ALA A 459 -24.17 -2.81 -57.70
C ALA A 459 -23.94 -3.25 -56.23
N VAL A 460 -22.81 -2.99 -55.55
CA VAL A 460 -21.83 -1.87 -55.52
C VAL A 460 -22.44 -0.54 -55.06
N TYR A 461 -21.72 0.09 -54.10
CA TYR A 461 -21.88 1.41 -53.47
C TYR A 461 -22.85 1.46 -52.27
N ALA A 462 -22.50 2.08 -51.15
CA ALA A 462 -21.32 2.85 -50.73
C ALA A 462 -21.25 2.83 -49.20
#